data_AF-A0A914J6F7-F1
#
_entry.id   AF-A0A914J6F7-F1
#
_cell.length_a   1.000
_cell.length_b   1.000
_cell.length_c   1.000
_cell.angle_alpha   90.00
_cell.angle_beta   90.00
_cell.angle_gamma   90.00
#
_symmetry.space_group_name_H-M   'P 1'
#
loop_
_entity.id
_entity.type
_entity.pdbx_description
1 polymer ?
#
loop_
_entity_poly.entity_id
_entity_poly.type
_entity_poly.pdbx_seq_one_letter_code
_entity_poly.pdbx_strand_id
1 'polypeptide(L)'
;MVKKSNSILAIFGFVLILFQRVEAQYTVNILLNEFNNGQGFLANGTHCDDFWFAGSRCNIQLKIGVGFNSTTCDEYIDLGNVTINANSIVFGEQTYGSWVNPSSFPKPGQYAGFSLCVEATEAKNKKLIDSFTTPPIGADQISDFTYYSHPRGNGLIEPTMIAFAWYVQGNVSSPQSTAPPPPSTTTPAPGNGSMDCEAAFQQNNYSTSTTVTLGLTNGNTVEVWCEYNSRLKSVQTVFQSRGSVNATMDDFSKLEFADFINHTGTPGLDSNFWMGLENLHAFTMGRNQRYDMRIIACCGTTKSVVQVYQNVTIGDAASGYRIYGVGDPTVGLAKKTIFTDFGQPFKTTNSSSFVPPISLCPVIHNSETNEAGGWWFGNCQDNLNGYYYYLRELEEGTCRLSDKTNGTGIVLYNGETLANSAQNYNEISYTRVRMAFHRTGAAVADDPNFCTSPYMERDDF
;
A
#
# COMPACT_ATOMS: atom_id res chain seq x y z
N MET A 1 -68.31 -65.03 -42.96
CA MET A 1 -68.20 -63.84 -43.82
C MET A 1 -68.43 -62.64 -42.92
N VAL A 2 -67.55 -61.66 -42.67
CA VAL A 2 -66.30 -61.16 -43.27
C VAL A 2 -65.41 -60.70 -42.10
N LYS A 3 -64.12 -61.03 -42.14
CA LYS A 3 -63.06 -60.48 -41.26
C LYS A 3 -62.85 -59.01 -41.62
N LYS A 4 -62.94 -58.09 -40.65
CA LYS A 4 -62.31 -56.76 -40.74
C LYS A 4 -61.21 -56.68 -39.68
N SER A 5 -59.98 -56.68 -40.19
CA SER A 5 -58.77 -56.27 -39.49
C SER A 5 -58.81 -54.76 -39.26
N ASN A 6 -58.50 -54.30 -38.06
CA ASN A 6 -58.08 -52.93 -37.80
C ASN A 6 -56.94 -52.95 -36.79
N SER A 7 -55.75 -52.60 -37.30
CA SER A 7 -54.50 -52.42 -36.56
C SER A 7 -54.61 -51.24 -35.60
N ILE A 8 -54.27 -51.45 -34.33
CA ILE A 8 -54.04 -50.36 -33.35
C ILE A 8 -52.55 -50.11 -33.30
N LEU A 9 -52.14 -48.94 -33.78
CA LEU A 9 -50.80 -48.39 -33.72
C LEU A 9 -50.61 -47.76 -32.32
N ALA A 10 -49.78 -48.36 -31.47
CA ALA A 10 -49.40 -47.78 -30.19
C ALA A 10 -48.24 -46.79 -30.40
N ILE A 11 -48.52 -45.49 -30.22
CA ILE A 11 -47.52 -44.42 -30.22
C ILE A 11 -46.95 -44.34 -28.79
N PHE A 12 -45.70 -44.79 -28.61
CA PHE A 12 -44.91 -44.49 -27.41
C PHE A 12 -44.37 -43.05 -27.53
N GLY A 13 -44.97 -42.13 -26.78
CA GLY A 13 -44.43 -40.78 -26.62
C GLY A 13 -43.21 -40.80 -25.71
N PHE A 14 -42.03 -40.54 -26.29
CA PHE A 14 -40.80 -40.23 -25.56
C PHE A 14 -40.91 -38.81 -25.00
N VAL A 15 -41.07 -38.67 -23.68
CA VAL A 15 -40.89 -37.38 -22.99
C VAL A 15 -39.38 -37.17 -22.84
N LEU A 16 -38.81 -36.32 -23.71
CA LEU A 16 -37.44 -35.85 -23.58
C LEU A 16 -37.40 -34.85 -22.42
N ILE A 17 -36.99 -35.30 -21.23
CA ILE A 17 -36.67 -34.40 -20.12
C ILE A 17 -35.33 -33.73 -20.47
N LEU A 18 -35.40 -32.51 -21.00
CA LEU A 18 -34.26 -31.61 -21.13
C LEU A 18 -33.76 -31.27 -19.72
N PHE A 19 -32.79 -32.02 -19.23
CA PHE A 19 -31.93 -31.56 -18.14
C PHE A 19 -31.18 -30.33 -18.66
N GLN A 20 -31.63 -29.13 -18.29
CA GLN A 20 -30.79 -27.96 -18.40
C GLN A 20 -29.54 -28.24 -17.55
N ARG A 21 -28.38 -28.39 -18.20
CA ARG A 21 -27.10 -28.39 -17.50
C ARG A 21 -27.00 -27.04 -16.80
N VAL A 22 -27.05 -27.04 -15.48
CA VAL A 22 -26.64 -25.89 -14.68
C VAL A 22 -25.14 -25.78 -14.92
N GLU A 23 -24.74 -24.89 -15.82
CA GLU A 23 -23.33 -24.56 -15.99
C GLU A 23 -22.82 -24.02 -14.64
N ALA A 24 -21.66 -24.51 -14.22
CA ALA A 24 -21.03 -24.02 -13.01
C ALA A 24 -20.81 -22.50 -13.16
N GLN A 25 -21.02 -21.75 -12.08
CA GLN A 25 -20.88 -20.29 -12.08
C GLN A 25 -19.88 -19.87 -11.01
N TYR A 26 -19.21 -18.76 -11.27
CA TYR A 26 -18.43 -18.04 -10.28
C TYR A 26 -18.81 -16.56 -10.30
N THR A 27 -18.58 -15.87 -9.19
CA THR A 27 -18.80 -14.43 -9.05
C THR A 27 -17.51 -13.79 -8.57
N VAL A 28 -17.02 -12.80 -9.31
CA VAL A 28 -15.92 -11.94 -8.86
C VAL A 28 -16.51 -10.68 -8.25
N ASN A 29 -16.14 -10.38 -7.02
CA ASN A 29 -16.53 -9.17 -6.32
C ASN A 29 -15.32 -8.25 -6.26
N ILE A 30 -15.47 -6.99 -6.69
CA ILE A 30 -14.38 -6.01 -6.74
C ILE A 30 -14.76 -4.81 -5.88
N LEU A 31 -13.92 -4.52 -4.89
CA LEU A 31 -13.99 -3.32 -4.08
C LEU A 31 -12.91 -2.36 -4.56
N LEU A 32 -13.31 -1.26 -5.21
CA LEU A 32 -12.39 -0.15 -5.44
C LEU A 32 -12.07 0.49 -4.09
N ASN A 33 -10.79 0.84 -3.88
CA ASN A 33 -10.31 1.38 -2.61
C ASN A 33 -9.70 2.77 -2.78
N GLU A 34 -8.83 2.98 -3.77
CA GLU A 34 -8.19 4.27 -4.00
C GLU A 34 -7.93 4.51 -5.49
N PHE A 35 -8.03 5.76 -5.93
CA PHE A 35 -7.47 6.23 -7.19
C PHE A 35 -6.70 7.53 -6.92
N ASN A 36 -5.49 7.65 -7.46
CA ASN A 36 -4.63 8.81 -7.22
C ASN A 36 -3.87 9.22 -8.50
N ASN A 37 -4.04 10.47 -8.92
CA ASN A 37 -3.38 11.09 -10.07
C ASN A 37 -2.18 11.99 -9.64
N GLY A 38 -1.60 11.75 -8.48
CA GLY A 38 -0.45 12.48 -7.95
C GLY A 38 -0.66 13.99 -7.92
N GLN A 39 0.25 14.72 -8.56
CA GLN A 39 0.22 16.19 -8.71
C GLN A 39 -0.90 16.73 -9.63
N GLY A 40 -1.72 15.88 -10.25
CA GLY A 40 -2.90 16.33 -11.00
C GLY A 40 -2.61 16.69 -12.46
N PHE A 41 -1.79 15.86 -13.12
CA PHE A 41 -1.47 16.02 -14.53
C PHE A 41 -2.44 15.29 -15.45
N LEU A 42 -2.63 15.83 -16.64
CA LEU A 42 -3.25 15.20 -17.80
C LEU A 42 -2.23 14.32 -18.53
N ALA A 43 -2.70 13.39 -19.38
CA ALA A 43 -1.86 12.44 -20.13
C ALA A 43 -0.81 13.13 -21.02
N ASN A 44 -1.06 14.37 -21.43
CA ASN A 44 -0.15 15.17 -22.24
C ASN A 44 0.90 15.96 -21.43
N GLY A 45 0.95 15.80 -20.10
CA GLY A 45 1.88 16.48 -19.20
C GLY A 45 1.46 17.88 -18.76
N THR A 46 0.28 18.36 -19.16
CA THR A 46 -0.28 19.64 -18.65
C THR A 46 -1.12 19.40 -17.40
N HIS A 47 -1.32 20.41 -16.53
CA HIS A 47 -2.18 20.26 -15.36
C HIS A 47 -3.67 20.17 -15.74
N CYS A 48 -4.48 19.54 -14.87
CA CYS A 48 -5.93 19.45 -15.05
C CYS A 48 -6.63 20.83 -15.11
N ASP A 49 -6.08 21.83 -14.42
CA ASP A 49 -6.63 23.18 -14.34
C ASP A 49 -5.52 24.21 -14.60
N ASP A 50 -5.86 25.28 -15.33
CA ASP A 50 -4.92 26.35 -15.68
C ASP A 50 -4.47 27.14 -14.43
N PHE A 51 -5.26 27.10 -13.34
CA PHE A 51 -4.98 27.73 -12.06
C PHE A 51 -4.43 26.77 -11.01
N TRP A 52 -3.73 25.70 -11.43
CA TRP A 52 -3.15 24.70 -10.52
C TRP A 52 -2.20 25.32 -9.49
N PHE A 53 -1.45 26.37 -9.87
CA PHE A 53 -0.54 27.11 -8.99
C PHE A 53 -1.27 27.87 -7.86
N ALA A 54 -2.59 28.08 -7.99
CA ALA A 54 -3.43 28.67 -6.95
C ALA A 54 -4.14 27.60 -6.09
N GLY A 55 -3.67 26.34 -6.14
CA GLY A 55 -4.24 25.22 -5.39
C GLY A 55 -5.42 24.51 -6.08
N SER A 56 -5.70 24.84 -7.35
CA SER A 56 -6.72 24.12 -8.14
C SER A 56 -6.24 22.71 -8.49
N ARG A 57 -7.11 21.72 -8.37
CA ARG A 57 -6.85 20.29 -8.55
C ARG A 57 -7.83 19.69 -9.55
N CYS A 58 -7.62 18.44 -9.95
CA CYS A 58 -8.48 17.76 -10.92
C CYS A 58 -9.93 17.59 -10.43
N ASN A 59 -10.87 17.54 -11.37
CA ASN A 59 -12.18 16.92 -11.18
C ASN A 59 -12.16 15.63 -11.98
N ILE A 60 -11.99 14.50 -11.33
CA ILE A 60 -11.69 13.24 -11.99
C ILE A 60 -13.01 12.54 -12.30
N GLN A 61 -13.27 12.27 -13.57
CA GLN A 61 -14.26 11.29 -13.99
C GLN A 61 -13.57 9.96 -14.27
N LEU A 62 -14.10 8.88 -13.70
CA LEU A 62 -13.56 7.53 -13.86
C LEU A 62 -14.51 6.62 -14.63
N LYS A 63 -13.91 5.73 -15.41
CA LYS A 63 -14.57 4.53 -15.93
C LYS A 63 -13.74 3.31 -15.61
N ILE A 64 -14.41 2.22 -15.23
CA ILE A 64 -13.77 0.96 -14.84
C ILE A 64 -14.34 -0.17 -15.69
N GLY A 65 -13.44 -0.94 -16.31
CA GLY A 65 -13.77 -2.18 -17.02
C GLY A 65 -13.17 -3.39 -16.30
N VAL A 66 -13.78 -4.56 -16.50
CA VAL A 66 -13.26 -5.83 -15.97
C VAL A 66 -13.08 -6.82 -17.12
N GLY A 67 -11.82 -7.10 -17.47
CA GLY A 67 -11.45 -8.05 -18.51
C GLY A 67 -11.30 -9.45 -17.93
N PHE A 68 -12.26 -10.34 -18.18
CA PHE A 68 -12.17 -11.74 -17.72
C PHE A 68 -11.38 -12.58 -18.71
N ASN A 69 -10.30 -13.22 -18.25
CA ASN A 69 -9.37 -13.96 -19.12
C ASN A 69 -8.87 -13.14 -20.32
N SER A 70 -8.78 -11.81 -20.15
CA SER A 70 -8.36 -10.86 -21.17
C SER A 70 -7.62 -9.71 -20.52
N THR A 71 -6.62 -9.17 -21.23
CA THR A 71 -5.92 -7.93 -20.88
C THR A 71 -6.61 -6.69 -21.48
N THR A 72 -7.80 -6.85 -22.05
CA THR A 72 -8.60 -5.76 -22.61
C THR A 72 -9.99 -5.77 -21.99
N CYS A 73 -10.58 -4.58 -21.87
CA CYS A 73 -11.96 -4.42 -21.46
C CYS A 73 -12.78 -3.88 -22.61
N ASP A 74 -13.75 -4.67 -23.06
CA ASP A 74 -14.66 -4.28 -24.13
C ASP A 74 -15.82 -3.40 -23.59
N GLU A 75 -16.04 -3.42 -22.28
CA GLU A 75 -17.11 -2.70 -21.61
C GLU A 75 -16.57 -1.96 -20.38
N TYR A 76 -16.93 -0.68 -20.30
CA TYR A 76 -16.57 0.22 -19.21
C TYR A 76 -17.84 0.67 -18.47
N ILE A 77 -17.79 0.60 -17.15
CA ILE A 77 -18.79 1.15 -16.25
C ILE A 77 -18.37 2.57 -15.92
N ASP A 78 -19.23 3.56 -16.21
CA ASP A 78 -18.96 4.96 -15.90
C ASP A 78 -19.29 5.25 -14.42
N LEU A 79 -18.26 5.66 -13.66
CA LEU A 79 -18.40 6.03 -12.25
C LEU A 79 -18.84 7.49 -12.09
N GLY A 80 -18.89 8.25 -13.19
CA GLY A 80 -19.13 9.68 -13.17
C GLY A 80 -17.98 10.46 -12.55
N ASN A 81 -18.26 11.69 -12.13
CA ASN A 81 -17.27 12.54 -11.48
C ASN A 81 -17.06 12.06 -10.04
N VAL A 82 -15.89 11.50 -9.76
CA VAL A 82 -15.53 10.94 -8.46
C VAL A 82 -14.80 11.94 -7.57
N THR A 83 -14.18 12.98 -8.12
CA THR A 83 -13.57 14.06 -7.31
C THR A 83 -14.08 15.45 -7.69
N ILE A 84 -14.06 16.35 -6.71
CA ILE A 84 -14.26 17.78 -6.93
C ILE A 84 -13.04 18.48 -6.36
N ASN A 85 -12.27 19.14 -7.22
CA ASN A 85 -11.03 19.82 -6.85
C ASN A 85 -10.08 18.93 -6.00
N ALA A 86 -9.87 17.68 -6.41
CA ALA A 86 -8.96 16.75 -5.76
C ALA A 86 -8.32 15.78 -6.76
N ASN A 87 -7.03 15.51 -6.58
CA ASN A 87 -6.25 14.61 -7.44
C ASN A 87 -6.39 13.13 -7.05
N SER A 88 -7.08 12.84 -5.95
CA SER A 88 -7.28 11.47 -5.47
C SER A 88 -8.66 11.29 -4.85
N ILE A 89 -9.11 10.04 -4.85
CA ILE A 89 -10.30 9.57 -4.16
C ILE A 89 -9.97 8.28 -3.42
N VAL A 90 -10.44 8.18 -2.18
CA VAL A 90 -10.66 6.90 -1.51
C VAL A 90 -12.12 6.50 -1.77
N PHE A 91 -12.39 5.26 -2.15
CA PHE A 91 -13.74 4.79 -2.38
C PHE A 91 -14.29 4.13 -1.11
N GLY A 92 -15.45 4.59 -0.65
CA GLY A 92 -16.26 3.90 0.35
C GLY A 92 -17.33 3.00 -0.28
N GLU A 93 -18.05 2.28 0.57
CA GLU A 93 -19.19 1.42 0.19
C GLU A 93 -20.42 2.25 -0.18
N GLN A 94 -20.46 2.71 -1.43
CA GLN A 94 -21.56 3.49 -1.99
C GLN A 94 -21.60 3.34 -3.51
N THR A 95 -22.56 4.00 -4.14
CA THR A 95 -22.68 4.03 -5.60
C THR A 95 -21.94 5.24 -6.17
N TYR A 96 -21.11 5.02 -7.18
CA TYR A 96 -20.44 6.04 -8.00
C TYR A 96 -20.93 5.88 -9.42
N GLY A 97 -21.77 6.79 -9.90
CA GLY A 97 -22.38 6.65 -11.23
C GLY A 97 -23.11 5.31 -11.36
N SER A 98 -22.64 4.45 -12.27
CA SER A 98 -23.18 3.11 -12.50
C SER A 98 -22.45 1.99 -11.73
N TRP A 99 -21.41 2.33 -10.96
CA TRP A 99 -20.65 1.39 -10.15
C TRP A 99 -21.18 1.34 -8.72
N VAL A 100 -21.69 0.20 -8.28
CA VAL A 100 -21.94 -0.08 -6.86
C VAL A 100 -20.65 -0.61 -6.27
N ASN A 101 -20.13 -0.01 -5.20
CA ASN A 101 -18.89 -0.47 -4.57
C ASN A 101 -19.19 -1.21 -3.25
N PRO A 102 -18.79 -2.49 -3.08
CA PRO A 102 -18.17 -3.38 -4.08
C PRO A 102 -19.14 -3.83 -5.17
N SER A 103 -18.61 -4.09 -6.37
CA SER A 103 -19.38 -4.53 -7.54
C SER A 103 -19.20 -6.02 -7.79
N SER A 104 -20.28 -6.72 -8.13
CA SER A 104 -20.32 -8.17 -8.33
C SER A 104 -20.50 -8.54 -9.80
N PHE A 105 -19.66 -9.44 -10.29
CA PHE A 105 -19.63 -9.89 -11.68
C PHE A 105 -19.82 -11.40 -11.78
N PRO A 106 -21.07 -11.89 -11.95
CA PRO A 106 -21.33 -13.30 -12.16
C PRO A 106 -20.89 -13.73 -13.58
N LYS A 107 -20.23 -14.87 -13.68
CA LYS A 107 -19.73 -15.44 -14.94
C LYS A 107 -19.96 -16.96 -15.00
N PRO A 108 -20.26 -17.51 -16.19
CA PRO A 108 -20.33 -18.95 -16.39
C PRO A 108 -18.91 -19.56 -16.42
N GLY A 109 -18.82 -20.84 -16.09
CA GLY A 109 -17.62 -21.65 -16.21
C GLY A 109 -16.77 -21.72 -14.93
N GLN A 110 -15.46 -21.76 -15.12
CA GLN A 110 -14.45 -21.81 -14.05
C GLN A 110 -13.68 -20.50 -14.05
N TYR A 111 -13.38 -19.98 -12.86
CA TYR A 111 -12.57 -18.78 -12.72
C TYR A 111 -11.17 -19.01 -13.31
N ALA A 112 -10.77 -18.15 -14.25
CA ALA A 112 -9.49 -18.20 -14.95
C ALA A 112 -8.63 -16.94 -14.74
N GLY A 113 -9.12 -15.98 -13.95
CA GLY A 113 -8.46 -14.69 -13.75
C GLY A 113 -9.20 -13.50 -14.37
N PHE A 114 -8.76 -12.29 -14.01
CA PHE A 114 -9.26 -11.03 -14.57
C PHE A 114 -8.20 -9.93 -14.55
N SER A 115 -8.42 -8.86 -15.33
CA SER A 115 -7.70 -7.59 -15.24
C SER A 115 -8.70 -6.46 -15.01
N LEU A 116 -8.25 -5.39 -14.35
CA LEU A 116 -9.02 -4.16 -14.21
C LEU A 116 -8.52 -3.15 -15.25
N CYS A 117 -9.43 -2.59 -16.05
CA CYS A 117 -9.11 -1.47 -16.93
C CYS A 117 -9.63 -0.18 -16.33
N VAL A 118 -8.82 0.87 -16.42
CA VAL A 118 -9.08 2.16 -15.80
C VAL A 118 -8.97 3.23 -16.88
N GLU A 119 -9.97 4.09 -16.97
CA GLU A 119 -9.92 5.31 -17.77
C GLU A 119 -10.28 6.50 -16.87
N ALA A 120 -9.38 7.47 -16.78
CA ALA A 120 -9.56 8.69 -16.01
C ALA A 120 -9.53 9.90 -16.95
N THR A 121 -10.51 10.80 -16.79
CA THR A 121 -10.61 12.05 -17.56
C THR A 121 -10.91 13.22 -16.64
N GLU A 122 -10.52 14.44 -17.04
CA GLU A 122 -10.97 15.64 -16.35
C GLU A 122 -12.43 15.93 -16.72
N ALA A 123 -13.27 16.19 -15.71
CA ALA A 123 -14.71 16.20 -15.85
C ALA A 123 -15.26 17.39 -16.66
N LYS A 124 -14.63 18.58 -16.59
CA LYS A 124 -15.04 19.81 -17.29
C LYS A 124 -14.74 19.76 -18.79
N ASN A 125 -13.53 19.37 -19.17
CA ASN A 125 -13.01 19.46 -20.53
C ASN A 125 -12.81 18.09 -21.21
N LYS A 126 -13.08 16.99 -20.50
CA LYS A 126 -12.97 15.61 -20.98
C LYS A 126 -11.57 15.23 -21.48
N LYS A 127 -10.54 15.97 -21.09
CA LYS A 127 -9.16 15.62 -21.43
C LYS A 127 -8.73 14.38 -20.66
N LEU A 128 -7.97 13.52 -21.33
CA LEU A 128 -7.46 12.29 -20.73
C LEU A 128 -6.49 12.62 -19.60
N ILE A 129 -6.75 12.03 -18.44
CA ILE A 129 -5.79 11.94 -17.35
C ILE A 129 -4.92 10.72 -17.60
N ASP A 130 -5.50 9.52 -17.58
CA ASP A 130 -4.76 8.30 -17.81
C ASP A 130 -5.69 7.18 -18.32
N SER A 131 -5.11 6.18 -18.98
CA SER A 131 -5.83 4.98 -19.39
C SER A 131 -4.87 3.79 -19.38
N PHE A 132 -5.20 2.78 -18.59
CA PHE A 132 -4.34 1.62 -18.40
C PHE A 132 -5.12 0.36 -18.02
N THR A 133 -4.43 -0.78 -18.08
CA THR A 133 -4.94 -2.06 -17.61
C THR A 133 -3.98 -2.64 -16.59
N THR A 134 -4.50 -3.15 -15.48
CA THR A 134 -3.69 -3.78 -14.43
C THR A 134 -3.12 -5.11 -14.94
N PRO A 135 -1.98 -5.56 -14.38
CA PRO A 135 -1.49 -6.91 -14.60
C PRO A 135 -2.60 -7.96 -14.35
N PRO A 136 -2.64 -9.05 -15.12
CA PRO A 136 -3.63 -10.11 -14.93
C PRO A 136 -3.56 -10.72 -13.54
N ILE A 137 -4.72 -10.86 -12.91
CA ILE A 137 -4.93 -11.60 -11.66
C ILE A 137 -5.21 -13.05 -12.03
N GLY A 138 -4.41 -13.98 -11.50
CA GLY A 138 -4.43 -15.39 -11.88
C GLY A 138 -5.63 -16.18 -11.35
N ALA A 139 -5.83 -17.38 -11.92
CA ALA A 139 -6.90 -18.31 -11.53
C ALA A 139 -6.77 -18.84 -10.09
N ASP A 140 -5.57 -18.79 -9.51
CA ASP A 140 -5.24 -19.19 -8.14
C ASP A 140 -5.42 -18.04 -7.12
N GLN A 141 -5.51 -16.80 -7.60
CA GLN A 141 -5.69 -15.60 -6.77
C GLN A 141 -7.18 -15.32 -6.54
N ILE A 142 -7.81 -16.17 -5.72
CA ILE A 142 -9.26 -16.14 -5.46
C ILE A 142 -9.70 -15.01 -4.52
N SER A 143 -8.81 -14.40 -3.76
CA SER A 143 -9.08 -13.18 -2.99
C SER A 143 -7.78 -12.54 -2.59
N ASP A 144 -7.67 -11.23 -2.76
CA ASP A 144 -6.54 -10.44 -2.29
C ASP A 144 -6.87 -8.95 -2.40
N PHE A 145 -5.88 -8.13 -2.11
CA PHE A 145 -5.90 -6.69 -2.30
C PHE A 145 -4.62 -6.25 -2.97
N THR A 146 -4.73 -5.32 -3.93
CA THR A 146 -3.57 -4.87 -4.70
C THR A 146 -3.59 -3.37 -4.94
N TYR A 147 -2.38 -2.84 -5.18
CA TYR A 147 -2.12 -1.51 -5.67
C TYR A 147 -1.39 -1.66 -7.00
N TYR A 148 -1.82 -0.89 -7.99
CA TYR A 148 -1.13 -0.81 -9.25
C TYR A 148 -0.81 0.65 -9.57
N SER A 149 0.48 0.93 -9.69
CA SER A 149 1.02 2.20 -10.16
C SER A 149 1.29 2.10 -11.65
N HIS A 150 0.53 2.82 -12.45
CA HIS A 150 0.74 2.93 -13.88
C HIS A 150 1.74 4.06 -14.18
N PRO A 151 2.94 3.74 -14.71
CA PRO A 151 3.91 4.76 -15.09
C PRO A 151 3.40 5.57 -16.30
N ARG A 152 3.57 6.90 -16.27
CA ARG A 152 3.05 7.81 -17.30
C ARG A 152 4.16 8.54 -18.06
N GLY A 153 4.07 8.51 -19.39
CA GLY A 153 5.05 9.13 -20.27
C GLY A 153 6.47 8.58 -20.08
N ASN A 154 7.48 9.42 -20.37
CA ASN A 154 8.90 9.05 -20.23
C ASN A 154 9.46 9.30 -18.81
N GLY A 155 8.61 9.28 -17.76
CA GLY A 155 9.04 9.44 -16.36
C GLY A 155 9.08 10.87 -15.81
N LEU A 156 8.52 11.85 -16.54
CA LEU A 156 8.37 13.25 -16.08
C LEU A 156 6.99 13.54 -15.46
N ILE A 157 6.07 12.58 -15.53
CA ILE A 157 4.72 12.67 -14.98
C ILE A 157 4.61 11.60 -13.91
N GLU A 158 4.15 11.98 -12.72
CA GLU A 158 3.95 11.02 -11.63
C GLU A 158 3.02 9.87 -12.07
N PRO A 159 3.30 8.63 -11.65
CA PRO A 159 2.43 7.49 -11.91
C PRO A 159 1.00 7.72 -11.40
N THR A 160 0.01 7.16 -12.10
CA THR A 160 -1.35 7.08 -11.57
C THR A 160 -1.51 5.76 -10.81
N MET A 161 -2.08 5.82 -9.62
CA MET A 161 -2.29 4.64 -8.78
C MET A 161 -3.77 4.27 -8.69
N ILE A 162 -4.05 2.97 -8.75
CA ILE A 162 -5.34 2.40 -8.35
C ILE A 162 -5.12 1.30 -7.29
N ALA A 163 -5.96 1.30 -6.26
CA ALA A 163 -6.03 0.26 -5.26
C ALA A 163 -7.42 -0.40 -5.30
N PHE A 164 -7.46 -1.72 -5.27
CA PHE A 164 -8.72 -2.47 -5.21
C PHE A 164 -8.52 -3.85 -4.57
N ALA A 165 -9.56 -4.33 -3.89
CA ALA A 165 -9.64 -5.69 -3.37
C ALA A 165 -10.58 -6.51 -4.22
N TRP A 166 -10.40 -7.82 -4.22
CA TRP A 166 -11.35 -8.73 -4.81
C TRP A 166 -11.51 -10.00 -3.99
N TYR A 167 -12.64 -10.66 -4.19
CA TYR A 167 -12.82 -12.04 -3.78
C TYR A 167 -13.75 -12.77 -4.77
N VAL A 168 -13.48 -14.04 -4.97
CA VAL A 168 -14.17 -14.91 -5.93
C VAL A 168 -14.92 -15.99 -5.17
N GLN A 169 -16.21 -16.15 -5.51
CA GLN A 169 -17.08 -17.20 -4.95
C GLN A 169 -17.55 -18.13 -6.07
N GLY A 170 -17.87 -19.38 -5.73
CA GLY A 170 -18.41 -20.37 -6.66
C GLY A 170 -17.35 -21.34 -7.18
N ASN A 171 -17.39 -21.63 -8.47
CA ASN A 171 -16.57 -22.67 -9.10
C ASN A 171 -15.11 -22.22 -9.33
N VAL A 172 -14.31 -22.27 -8.26
CA VAL A 172 -12.87 -21.97 -8.25
C VAL A 172 -12.06 -23.25 -8.08
N SER A 173 -10.96 -23.40 -8.83
CA SER A 173 -9.96 -24.42 -8.56
C SER A 173 -9.20 -24.03 -7.30
N SER A 174 -9.37 -24.79 -6.20
CA SER A 174 -8.60 -24.51 -5.00
C SER A 174 -7.11 -24.72 -5.27
N PRO A 175 -6.22 -23.88 -4.69
CA PRO A 175 -4.82 -24.23 -4.62
C PRO A 175 -4.72 -25.49 -3.76
N GLN A 176 -4.39 -26.61 -4.38
CA GLN A 176 -4.01 -27.82 -3.66
C GLN A 176 -2.66 -27.52 -3.02
N SER A 177 -2.67 -27.06 -1.77
CA SER A 177 -1.48 -26.81 -0.97
C SER A 177 -0.72 -28.12 -0.80
N THR A 178 0.38 -28.29 -1.53
CA THR A 178 1.38 -29.32 -1.29
C THR A 178 2.45 -28.85 -0.30
N ALA A 179 2.11 -27.92 0.60
CA ALA A 179 3.01 -27.56 1.69
C ALA A 179 3.22 -28.78 2.60
N PRO A 180 4.47 -29.14 2.94
CA PRO A 180 4.74 -30.13 3.98
C PRO A 180 4.04 -29.71 5.28
N PRO A 181 3.58 -30.65 6.11
CA PRO A 181 3.00 -30.30 7.40
C PRO A 181 4.01 -29.45 8.18
N PRO A 182 3.61 -28.29 8.74
CA PRO A 182 4.51 -27.45 9.51
C PRO A 182 5.08 -28.28 10.68
N PRO A 183 6.38 -28.13 11.01
CA PRO A 183 6.94 -28.76 12.19
C PRO A 183 6.12 -28.34 13.40
N SER A 184 5.65 -29.32 14.16
CA SER A 184 4.98 -29.11 15.44
C SER A 184 5.99 -28.56 16.46
N THR A 185 6.27 -27.27 16.40
CA THR A 185 6.96 -26.53 17.46
C THR A 185 5.90 -25.82 18.29
N THR A 186 5.79 -26.22 19.54
CA THR A 186 4.97 -25.61 20.59
C THR A 186 5.21 -24.10 20.64
N THR A 187 4.27 -23.33 20.09
CA THR A 187 4.22 -21.87 20.20
C THR A 187 4.02 -21.49 21.66
N PRO A 188 4.81 -20.56 22.23
CA PRO A 188 4.49 -19.96 23.51
C PRO A 188 3.10 -19.31 23.43
N ALA A 189 2.29 -19.47 24.48
CA ALA A 189 1.00 -18.79 24.57
C ALA A 189 1.21 -17.27 24.38
N PRO A 190 0.33 -16.57 23.64
CA PRO A 190 0.40 -15.10 23.54
C PRO A 190 0.41 -14.51 24.94
N GLY A 191 1.31 -13.53 25.18
CA GLY A 191 1.23 -12.67 26.37
C GLY A 191 -0.16 -12.03 26.49
N ASN A 192 -0.47 -11.50 27.67
CA ASN A 192 -1.81 -11.10 28.13
C ASN A 192 -2.46 -9.89 27.40
N GLY A 193 -2.27 -9.72 26.08
CA GLY A 193 -2.78 -8.61 25.27
C GLY A 193 -3.21 -9.05 23.86
N SER A 194 -4.01 -8.22 23.19
CA SER A 194 -4.48 -8.47 21.82
C SER A 194 -3.31 -8.60 20.85
N MET A 195 -3.48 -9.36 19.78
CA MET A 195 -2.37 -9.69 18.88
C MET A 195 -1.94 -8.53 17.99
N ASP A 196 -2.90 -7.74 17.53
CA ASP A 196 -2.74 -6.59 16.66
C ASP A 196 -3.88 -5.60 16.95
N CYS A 197 -3.83 -4.43 16.32
CA CYS A 197 -4.86 -3.41 16.49
C CYS A 197 -6.24 -3.89 16.05
N GLU A 198 -6.33 -4.73 15.01
CA GLU A 198 -7.60 -5.31 14.55
C GLU A 198 -8.26 -6.16 15.65
N ALA A 199 -7.51 -7.08 16.27
CA ALA A 199 -8.00 -7.87 17.39
C ALA A 199 -8.35 -6.98 18.60
N ALA A 200 -7.56 -5.95 18.88
CA ALA A 200 -7.82 -5.04 19.98
C ALA A 200 -9.11 -4.24 19.80
N PHE A 201 -9.37 -3.77 18.58
CA PHE A 201 -10.58 -3.03 18.23
C PHE A 201 -11.82 -3.90 18.34
N GLN A 202 -11.74 -5.14 17.85
CA GLN A 202 -12.83 -6.11 17.97
C GLN A 202 -13.11 -6.48 19.43
N GLN A 203 -12.06 -6.70 20.23
CA GLN A 203 -12.19 -7.10 21.63
C GLN A 203 -12.74 -5.98 22.53
N ASN A 204 -12.31 -4.73 22.31
CA ASN A 204 -12.62 -3.60 23.17
C ASN A 204 -13.67 -2.65 22.59
N ASN A 205 -14.19 -2.96 21.40
CA ASN A 205 -15.18 -2.15 20.68
C ASN A 205 -14.74 -0.68 20.50
N TYR A 206 -13.47 -0.47 20.15
CA TYR A 206 -12.95 0.84 19.82
C TYR A 206 -13.54 1.34 18.49
N SER A 207 -13.75 2.66 18.39
CA SER A 207 -14.33 3.30 17.20
C SER A 207 -13.59 4.59 16.80
N THR A 208 -12.44 4.83 17.41
CA THR A 208 -11.55 5.97 17.14
C THR A 208 -10.10 5.52 17.31
N SER A 209 -9.18 6.16 16.61
CA SER A 209 -7.74 5.89 16.76
C SER A 209 -7.31 6.04 18.22
N THR A 210 -6.49 5.12 18.70
CA THR A 210 -6.10 5.08 20.10
C THR A 210 -4.80 4.30 20.29
N THR A 211 -4.17 4.49 21.44
CA THR A 211 -2.98 3.73 21.83
C THR A 211 -3.40 2.43 22.50
N VAL A 212 -2.77 1.32 22.13
CA VAL A 212 -3.08 -0.02 22.64
C VAL A 212 -1.80 -0.76 23.01
N THR A 213 -1.86 -1.56 24.07
CA THR A 213 -0.81 -2.53 24.40
C THR A 213 -1.09 -3.87 23.72
N LEU A 214 -0.21 -4.28 22.81
CA LEU A 214 -0.28 -5.56 22.13
C LEU A 214 0.58 -6.61 22.84
N GLY A 215 0.09 -7.85 22.86
CA GLY A 215 0.91 -9.00 23.23
C GLY A 215 1.77 -9.44 22.05
N LEU A 216 3.00 -9.85 22.31
CA LEU A 216 3.94 -10.40 21.32
C LEU A 216 4.24 -11.88 21.60
N THR A 217 4.90 -12.52 20.65
CA THR A 217 5.11 -13.99 20.61
C THR A 217 6.34 -14.43 21.39
N ASN A 218 7.24 -13.49 21.66
CA ASN A 218 8.32 -13.61 22.63
C ASN A 218 7.82 -13.46 24.09
N GLY A 219 6.51 -13.29 24.31
CA GLY A 219 5.90 -13.10 25.64
C GLY A 219 5.93 -11.65 26.14
N ASN A 220 6.60 -10.74 25.41
CA ASN A 220 6.62 -9.32 25.74
C ASN A 220 5.32 -8.64 25.32
N THR A 221 5.18 -7.39 25.74
CA THR A 221 4.12 -6.48 25.32
C THR A 221 4.72 -5.20 24.77
N VAL A 222 4.01 -4.57 23.83
CA VAL A 222 4.44 -3.32 23.21
C VAL A 222 3.26 -2.37 23.06
N GLU A 223 3.49 -1.10 23.36
CA GLU A 223 2.51 -0.05 23.14
C GLU A 223 2.60 0.44 21.69
N VAL A 224 1.46 0.57 21.02
CA VAL A 224 1.38 1.00 19.61
C VAL A 224 0.25 2.00 19.41
N TRP A 225 0.36 2.80 18.35
CA TRP A 225 -0.74 3.63 17.88
C TRP A 225 -1.59 2.83 16.88
N CYS A 226 -2.85 2.62 17.21
CA CYS A 226 -3.82 2.01 16.31
C CYS A 226 -4.57 3.10 15.56
N GLU A 227 -4.30 3.20 14.26
CA GLU A 227 -4.95 4.17 13.39
C GLU A 227 -6.25 3.58 12.84
N TYR A 228 -7.38 4.18 13.22
CA TYR A 228 -8.70 3.75 12.79
C TYR A 228 -9.24 4.66 11.69
N ASN A 229 -9.64 4.05 10.58
CA ASN A 229 -10.38 4.72 9.54
C ASN A 229 -11.88 4.45 9.71
N SER A 230 -12.63 5.47 10.11
CA SER A 230 -14.08 5.35 10.36
C SER A 230 -14.89 5.05 9.10
N ARG A 231 -14.38 5.38 7.92
CA ARG A 231 -15.07 5.18 6.64
C ARG A 231 -14.98 3.73 6.17
N LEU A 232 -13.81 3.11 6.28
CA LEU A 232 -13.61 1.70 5.92
C LEU A 232 -13.81 0.75 7.10
N LYS A 233 -14.00 1.30 8.32
CA LYS A 233 -14.00 0.54 9.58
C LYS A 233 -12.77 -0.37 9.71
N SER A 234 -11.65 0.11 9.20
CA SER A 234 -10.38 -0.61 9.17
C SER A 234 -9.42 -0.01 10.19
N VAL A 235 -8.57 -0.84 10.79
CA VAL A 235 -7.52 -0.36 11.69
C VAL A 235 -6.15 -0.85 11.26
N GLN A 236 -5.14 0.01 11.42
CA GLN A 236 -3.75 -0.30 11.17
C GLN A 236 -2.91 -0.18 12.44
N THR A 237 -1.90 -1.05 12.57
CA THR A 237 -0.90 -1.00 13.63
C THR A 237 0.28 -0.16 13.17
N VAL A 238 0.38 1.09 13.65
CA VAL A 238 1.50 1.97 13.31
C VAL A 238 2.72 1.58 14.11
N PHE A 239 3.85 1.35 13.44
CA PHE A 239 5.10 0.93 14.07
C PHE A 239 6.24 1.93 13.90
N GLN A 240 6.08 2.89 12.99
CA GLN A 240 7.00 4.01 12.82
C GLN A 240 6.21 5.26 12.41
N SER A 241 6.50 6.39 13.06
CA SER A 241 5.96 7.71 12.68
C SER A 241 7.05 8.78 12.81
N ARG A 242 7.10 9.74 11.88
CA ARG A 242 7.89 10.99 11.96
C ARG A 242 7.06 12.21 11.57
N GLY A 243 7.48 13.39 12.03
CA GLY A 243 7.03 14.70 11.53
C GLY A 243 6.00 15.41 12.39
N SER A 244 6.00 15.15 13.70
CA SER A 244 5.15 15.87 14.65
C SER A 244 5.67 17.28 14.99
N VAL A 245 4.74 18.21 15.21
CA VAL A 245 4.96 19.58 15.72
C VAL A 245 5.47 19.65 17.16
N ASN A 246 5.08 18.70 18.01
CA ASN A 246 5.27 18.77 19.47
C ASN A 246 6.20 17.66 20.00
N ALA A 247 6.64 16.74 19.13
CA ALA A 247 7.66 15.80 19.52
C ALA A 247 8.97 16.57 19.68
N THR A 248 9.64 16.41 20.83
CA THR A 248 11.09 16.56 20.84
C THR A 248 11.60 15.78 19.64
N MET A 249 12.46 16.41 18.83
CA MET A 249 13.12 15.69 17.75
C MET A 249 13.99 14.61 18.39
N ASP A 250 13.41 13.45 18.62
CA ASP A 250 14.15 12.21 18.72
C ASP A 250 14.76 12.07 17.34
N ASP A 251 16.00 12.54 17.23
CA ASP A 251 16.69 12.64 15.98
C ASP A 251 17.11 11.24 15.57
N PHE A 252 16.23 10.55 14.83
CA PHE A 252 16.48 9.15 14.46
C PHE A 252 17.77 9.00 13.67
N SER A 253 18.30 10.08 13.06
CA SER A 253 19.60 10.05 12.41
C SER A 253 20.75 9.80 13.39
N LYS A 254 20.60 10.22 14.65
CA LYS A 254 21.57 10.06 15.74
C LYS A 254 21.53 8.71 16.43
N LEU A 255 20.44 7.96 16.25
CA LEU A 255 20.24 6.70 16.94
C LEU A 255 21.23 5.64 16.45
N GLU A 256 21.80 4.91 17.39
CA GLU A 256 22.67 3.79 17.12
C GLU A 256 21.87 2.50 16.96
N PHE A 257 22.54 1.43 16.50
CA PHE A 257 21.86 0.16 16.25
C PHE A 257 21.15 -0.38 17.50
N ALA A 258 21.74 -0.18 18.68
CA ALA A 258 21.16 -0.58 19.95
C ALA A 258 19.83 0.12 20.28
N ASP A 259 19.68 1.39 19.87
CA ASP A 259 18.45 2.15 20.11
C ASP A 259 17.29 1.62 19.25
N PHE A 260 17.58 1.18 18.02
CA PHE A 260 16.58 0.58 17.12
C PHE A 260 16.13 -0.83 17.54
N ILE A 261 16.85 -1.52 18.44
CA ILE A 261 16.45 -2.85 18.93
C ILE A 261 15.13 -2.78 19.69
N ASN A 262 15.01 -1.77 20.55
CA ASN A 262 13.88 -1.59 21.45
C ASN A 262 12.97 -0.45 20.99
N HIS A 263 11.84 -0.35 21.67
CA HIS A 263 10.90 0.75 21.46
C HIS A 263 11.57 2.10 21.78
N THR A 264 11.41 3.08 20.89
CA THR A 264 11.87 4.46 21.07
C THR A 264 10.73 5.44 20.77
N GLY A 265 10.62 6.52 21.53
CA GLY A 265 9.54 7.51 21.42
C GLY A 265 8.21 7.03 22.02
N THR A 266 7.18 7.86 21.97
CA THR A 266 5.84 7.55 22.52
C THR A 266 4.83 7.39 21.37
N PRO A 267 4.12 6.25 21.24
CA PRO A 267 3.11 6.07 20.20
C PRO A 267 1.93 7.03 20.37
N GLY A 268 1.51 7.67 19.30
CA GLY A 268 0.38 8.57 19.34
C GLY A 268 0.10 9.27 18.01
N LEU A 269 -1.00 10.04 18.02
CA LEU A 269 -1.24 11.06 17.02
C LEU A 269 -0.16 12.14 17.16
N ASP A 270 0.43 12.55 16.05
CA ASP A 270 1.51 13.55 16.03
C ASP A 270 2.62 13.20 17.02
N SER A 271 3.22 12.02 16.86
CA SER A 271 4.44 11.65 17.58
C SER A 271 5.49 11.03 16.67
N ASN A 272 6.74 11.10 17.13
CA ASN A 272 7.85 10.38 16.54
C ASN A 272 8.10 9.12 17.37
N PHE A 273 8.06 7.94 16.75
CA PHE A 273 8.33 6.70 17.46
C PHE A 273 8.77 5.58 16.52
N TRP A 274 9.44 4.60 17.11
CA TRP A 274 9.89 3.35 16.49
C TRP A 274 9.55 2.18 17.42
N MET A 275 8.85 1.19 16.89
CA MET A 275 8.37 0.04 17.68
C MET A 275 9.52 -0.85 18.22
N GLY A 276 10.68 -0.83 17.60
CA GLY A 276 11.83 -1.69 17.95
C GLY A 276 11.92 -2.95 17.09
N LEU A 277 13.12 -3.31 16.64
CA LEU A 277 13.37 -4.45 15.75
C LEU A 277 12.99 -5.79 16.37
N GLU A 278 13.20 -5.98 17.67
CA GLU A 278 12.78 -7.21 18.37
C GLU A 278 11.25 -7.34 18.42
N ASN A 279 10.57 -6.23 18.64
CA ASN A 279 9.12 -6.19 18.65
C ASN A 279 8.55 -6.43 17.24
N LEU A 280 9.17 -5.84 16.21
CA LEU A 280 8.80 -6.05 14.81
C LEU A 280 9.00 -7.51 14.36
N HIS A 281 10.11 -8.13 14.75
CA HIS A 281 10.35 -9.55 14.50
C HIS A 281 9.26 -10.40 15.16
N ALA A 282 9.03 -10.23 16.47
CA ALA A 282 8.03 -10.99 17.21
C ALA A 282 6.60 -10.76 16.68
N PHE A 283 6.28 -9.53 16.25
CA PHE A 283 5.00 -9.16 15.67
C PHE A 283 4.74 -9.86 14.33
N THR A 284 5.73 -9.86 13.43
CA THR A 284 5.58 -10.36 12.05
C THR A 284 5.81 -11.85 11.88
N MET A 285 6.65 -12.49 12.71
CA MET A 285 7.04 -13.89 12.53
C MET A 285 6.35 -14.88 13.47
N GLY A 286 5.79 -14.44 14.59
CA GLY A 286 5.42 -15.37 15.65
C GLY A 286 3.97 -15.89 15.62
N ARG A 287 3.19 -15.61 14.57
CA ARG A 287 1.77 -16.00 14.50
C ARG A 287 1.38 -16.56 13.13
N ASN A 288 0.29 -17.33 13.08
CA ASN A 288 -0.39 -17.73 11.84
C ASN A 288 -1.13 -16.55 11.15
N GLN A 289 -0.61 -15.33 11.28
CA GLN A 289 -1.16 -14.12 10.70
C GLN A 289 -0.08 -13.47 9.85
N ARG A 290 -0.44 -13.12 8.61
CA ARG A 290 0.41 -12.38 7.69
C ARG A 290 0.00 -10.91 7.69
N TYR A 291 0.98 -10.04 7.52
CA TYR A 291 0.76 -8.61 7.47
C TYR A 291 1.29 -8.03 6.18
N ASP A 292 0.56 -7.06 5.67
CA ASP A 292 1.03 -6.15 4.65
C ASP A 292 1.43 -4.84 5.34
N MET A 293 2.39 -4.13 4.75
CA MET A 293 2.92 -2.87 5.24
C MET A 293 2.54 -1.75 4.30
N ARG A 294 1.95 -0.69 4.86
CA ARG A 294 1.69 0.57 4.14
C ARG A 294 2.61 1.66 4.65
N ILE A 295 3.21 2.39 3.71
CA ILE A 295 4.02 3.58 3.96
C ILE A 295 3.31 4.78 3.33
N ILE A 296 3.16 5.85 4.11
CA ILE A 296 2.63 7.12 3.64
C ILE A 296 3.65 8.20 3.96
N ALA A 297 4.01 9.00 2.95
CA ALA A 297 4.88 10.15 3.13
C ALA A 297 4.19 11.43 2.64
N CYS A 298 4.34 12.51 3.41
CA CYS A 298 3.74 13.80 3.13
C CYS A 298 4.82 14.83 2.83
N CYS A 299 4.48 15.77 1.94
CA CYS A 299 5.19 17.01 1.73
C CYS A 299 4.31 18.18 2.18
N GLY A 300 4.70 18.83 3.28
CA GLY A 300 3.85 19.81 3.95
C GLY A 300 2.50 19.19 4.30
N THR A 301 1.41 19.82 3.84
CA THR A 301 0.04 19.31 4.00
C THR A 301 -0.39 18.26 2.98
N THR A 302 0.46 17.95 2.00
CA THR A 302 0.08 17.14 0.84
C THR A 302 0.62 15.72 0.96
N LYS A 303 -0.28 14.74 0.86
CA LYS A 303 0.11 13.33 0.70
C LYS A 303 0.83 13.16 -0.63
N SER A 304 2.12 12.81 -0.56
CA SER A 304 3.00 12.76 -1.73
C SER A 304 3.27 11.34 -2.19
N VAL A 305 3.46 10.41 -1.24
CA VAL A 305 3.77 9.01 -1.56
C VAL A 305 2.90 8.07 -0.74
N VAL A 306 2.44 7.03 -1.43
CA VAL A 306 1.80 5.86 -0.85
C VAL A 306 2.46 4.63 -1.45
N GLN A 307 3.03 3.78 -0.62
CA GLN A 307 3.61 2.50 -1.04
C GLN A 307 3.11 1.38 -0.15
N VAL A 308 2.82 0.23 -0.75
CA VAL A 308 2.37 -0.96 -0.03
C VAL A 308 3.20 -2.16 -0.40
N TYR A 309 3.49 -2.95 0.62
CA TYR A 309 4.28 -4.16 0.54
C TYR A 309 3.51 -5.30 1.16
N GLN A 310 3.43 -6.41 0.45
CA GLN A 310 2.69 -7.60 0.85
C GLN A 310 3.58 -8.57 1.62
N ASN A 311 2.96 -9.32 2.55
CA ASN A 311 3.59 -10.40 3.31
C ASN A 311 4.93 -10.00 3.96
N VAL A 312 4.94 -8.84 4.62
CA VAL A 312 6.15 -8.28 5.18
C VAL A 312 6.54 -9.03 6.46
N THR A 313 7.82 -9.42 6.54
CA THR A 313 8.38 -10.05 7.73
C THR A 313 9.74 -9.46 8.09
N ILE A 314 10.04 -9.45 9.39
CA ILE A 314 11.33 -9.04 9.93
C ILE A 314 12.02 -10.27 10.52
N GLY A 315 13.25 -10.53 10.09
CA GLY A 315 14.09 -11.60 10.62
C GLY A 315 14.55 -11.33 12.06
N ASP A 316 15.21 -12.31 12.67
CA ASP A 316 15.73 -12.21 14.04
C ASP A 316 17.09 -11.47 14.09
N ALA A 317 17.65 -11.33 15.29
CA ALA A 317 18.97 -10.76 15.51
C ALA A 317 20.09 -11.49 14.74
N ALA A 318 20.00 -12.82 14.59
CA ALA A 318 21.01 -13.62 13.87
C ALA A 318 21.03 -13.31 12.36
N SER A 319 19.87 -13.00 11.79
CA SER A 319 19.76 -12.52 10.41
C SER A 319 20.18 -11.06 10.22
N GLY A 320 20.38 -10.31 11.32
CA GLY A 320 20.54 -8.87 11.32
C GLY A 320 19.22 -8.13 11.07
N TYR A 321 18.10 -8.69 11.53
CA TYR A 321 16.75 -8.17 11.34
C TYR A 321 16.40 -7.85 9.88
N ARG A 322 16.69 -8.78 8.97
CA ARG A 322 16.38 -8.58 7.54
C ARG A 322 14.89 -8.33 7.32
N ILE A 323 14.55 -7.36 6.47
CA ILE A 323 13.18 -7.15 6.00
C ILE A 323 12.91 -7.99 4.76
N TYR A 324 11.75 -8.63 4.69
CA TYR A 324 11.26 -9.36 3.53
C TYR A 324 9.86 -8.88 3.17
N GLY A 325 9.46 -9.04 1.91
CA GLY A 325 8.15 -8.65 1.41
C GLY A 325 8.11 -8.63 -0.10
N VAL A 326 6.94 -8.31 -0.66
CA VAL A 326 6.72 -8.15 -2.10
C VAL A 326 6.09 -6.79 -2.34
N GLY A 327 6.59 -6.03 -3.32
CA GLY A 327 6.02 -4.74 -3.70
C GLY A 327 6.34 -4.38 -5.14
N ASP A 328 5.95 -3.19 -5.54
CA ASP A 328 6.23 -2.65 -6.87
C ASP A 328 7.75 -2.50 -7.08
N PRO A 329 8.37 -3.25 -8.02
CA PRO A 329 9.82 -3.23 -8.23
C PRO A 329 10.35 -1.93 -8.84
N THR A 330 9.47 -0.97 -9.16
CA THR A 330 9.86 0.32 -9.72
C THR A 330 10.05 1.39 -8.64
N VAL A 331 9.59 1.16 -7.40
CA VAL A 331 9.63 2.16 -6.32
C VAL A 331 10.01 1.58 -4.96
N GLY A 332 10.52 2.45 -4.07
CA GLY A 332 10.85 2.15 -2.68
C GLY A 332 11.61 0.85 -2.43
N LEU A 333 11.25 0.13 -1.37
CA LEU A 333 12.00 -1.00 -0.82
C LEU A 333 12.14 -2.19 -1.80
N ALA A 334 11.18 -2.32 -2.73
CA ALA A 334 11.20 -3.34 -3.77
C ALA A 334 12.02 -2.92 -5.01
N LYS A 335 12.34 -1.63 -5.13
CA LYS A 335 13.20 -1.14 -6.21
C LYS A 335 14.61 -1.67 -6.07
N LYS A 336 15.14 -2.15 -7.20
CA LYS A 336 16.54 -2.52 -7.32
C LYS A 336 17.34 -1.44 -8.03
N THR A 337 18.32 -0.84 -7.35
CA THR A 337 19.43 -0.12 -8.00
C THR A 337 20.61 -1.07 -8.17
N ILE A 338 21.26 -1.41 -7.06
CA ILE A 338 22.28 -2.45 -6.93
C ILE A 338 21.63 -3.66 -6.25
N PHE A 339 21.00 -3.40 -5.10
CA PHE A 339 20.16 -4.33 -4.37
C PHE A 339 18.79 -3.72 -4.12
N THR A 340 17.84 -4.55 -3.71
CA THR A 340 16.60 -4.11 -3.06
C THR A 340 16.85 -3.92 -1.57
N ASP A 341 16.08 -3.07 -0.89
CA ASP A 341 16.09 -3.02 0.58
C ASP A 341 15.58 -4.33 1.17
N PHE A 342 14.61 -4.97 0.51
CA PHE A 342 14.22 -6.33 0.84
C PHE A 342 15.41 -7.28 0.75
N GLY A 343 15.56 -8.08 1.80
CA GLY A 343 16.64 -9.03 2.00
C GLY A 343 17.89 -8.44 2.63
N GLN A 344 18.00 -7.12 2.80
CA GLN A 344 19.16 -6.52 3.49
C GLN A 344 19.01 -6.57 5.01
N PRO A 345 20.12 -6.72 5.75
CA PRO A 345 20.11 -6.54 7.20
C PRO A 345 19.87 -5.07 7.56
N PHE A 346 19.29 -4.83 8.72
CA PHE A 346 19.18 -3.49 9.28
C PHE A 346 20.58 -3.00 9.67
N LYS A 347 20.89 -1.75 9.36
CA LYS A 347 22.20 -1.14 9.58
C LYS A 347 22.03 0.30 10.03
N THR A 348 22.96 0.79 10.83
CA THR A 348 23.14 2.23 11.12
C THR A 348 24.48 2.72 10.58
N THR A 349 24.69 4.04 10.51
CA THR A 349 25.89 4.68 9.94
C THR A 349 27.22 4.10 10.46
N ASN A 350 27.27 3.65 11.72
CA ASN A 350 28.48 3.11 12.35
C ASN A 350 28.69 1.59 12.12
N SER A 351 27.89 0.96 11.26
CA SER A 351 27.99 -0.48 11.01
C SER A 351 29.30 -0.83 10.29
N SER A 352 30.06 -1.79 10.84
CA SER A 352 31.39 -2.17 10.37
C SER A 352 31.43 -2.86 8.99
N SER A 353 30.28 -3.07 8.35
CA SER A 353 30.16 -3.66 7.01
C SER A 353 28.84 -3.23 6.35
N PHE A 354 28.96 -2.45 5.28
CA PHE A 354 27.85 -2.04 4.42
C PHE A 354 27.90 -2.77 3.09
N VAL A 355 26.75 -3.28 2.68
CA VAL A 355 26.52 -3.81 1.34
C VAL A 355 25.23 -3.17 0.84
N PRO A 356 25.28 -2.31 -0.20
CA PRO A 356 26.47 -1.91 -0.96
C PRO A 356 27.43 -1.02 -0.15
N PRO A 357 28.70 -0.84 -0.56
CA PRO A 357 29.65 0.02 0.14
C PRO A 357 29.12 1.45 0.33
N ILE A 358 29.45 2.09 1.46
CA ILE A 358 29.00 3.46 1.82
C ILE A 358 29.26 4.46 0.68
N SER A 359 30.38 4.32 -0.05
CA SER A 359 30.73 5.20 -1.18
C SER A 359 29.73 5.18 -2.35
N LEU A 360 28.89 4.14 -2.44
CA LEU A 360 27.83 4.01 -3.44
C LEU A 360 26.45 4.32 -2.87
N CYS A 361 26.39 4.73 -1.60
CA CYS A 361 25.17 4.84 -0.84
C CYS A 361 25.08 6.21 -0.15
N PRO A 362 24.75 7.28 -0.90
CA PRO A 362 24.76 8.65 -0.39
C PRO A 362 23.79 8.83 0.78
N VAL A 363 22.75 7.98 0.88
CA VAL A 363 21.76 8.01 1.95
C VAL A 363 22.31 7.66 3.35
N ILE A 364 23.53 7.14 3.43
CA ILE A 364 24.18 6.78 4.70
C ILE A 364 25.05 7.94 5.23
N HIS A 365 25.28 8.99 4.44
CA HIS A 365 26.20 10.08 4.79
C HIS A 365 25.54 11.45 4.67
N ASN A 366 25.24 12.05 5.83
CA ASN A 366 25.06 13.49 5.94
C ASN A 366 26.43 14.16 6.08
N SER A 367 26.74 15.14 5.23
CA SER A 367 28.06 15.78 5.19
C SER A 367 28.31 16.73 6.36
N GLU A 368 27.26 17.19 7.05
CA GLU A 368 27.35 18.07 8.22
C GLU A 368 27.48 17.27 9.51
N THR A 369 26.65 16.23 9.67
CA THR A 369 26.52 15.48 10.93
C THR A 369 27.21 14.12 10.90
N ASN A 370 27.49 13.57 9.71
CA ASN A 370 27.91 12.19 9.52
C ASN A 370 26.92 11.16 10.12
N GLU A 371 25.65 11.52 10.18
CA GLU A 371 24.56 10.74 10.77
C GLU A 371 23.50 10.44 9.72
N ALA A 372 22.97 9.21 9.70
CA ALA A 372 21.88 8.82 8.80
C ALA A 372 20.84 7.93 9.48
N GLY A 373 21.03 7.56 10.74
CA GLY A 373 20.12 6.67 11.45
C GLY A 373 20.19 5.25 10.94
N GLY A 374 19.11 4.51 11.15
CA GLY A 374 19.02 3.08 10.86
C GLY A 374 18.05 2.71 9.75
N TRP A 375 18.49 1.91 8.78
CA TRP A 375 17.63 1.43 7.70
C TRP A 375 18.13 0.10 7.11
N TRP A 376 17.30 -0.50 6.23
CA TRP A 376 17.67 -1.62 5.39
C TRP A 376 18.28 -1.14 4.07
N PHE A 377 19.47 -0.53 4.13
CA PHE A 377 20.10 0.18 3.01
C PHE A 377 20.52 -0.72 1.83
N GLY A 378 19.57 -1.14 0.98
CA GLY A 378 19.85 -1.97 -0.19
C GLY A 378 19.91 -1.18 -1.48
N ASN A 379 18.85 -0.39 -1.72
CA ASN A 379 18.75 0.43 -2.92
C ASN A 379 19.46 1.78 -2.79
N CYS A 380 19.81 2.17 -1.56
CA CYS A 380 20.51 3.42 -1.24
C CYS A 380 19.78 4.72 -1.58
N GLN A 381 18.46 4.64 -1.75
CA GLN A 381 17.59 5.77 -2.07
C GLN A 381 16.47 5.96 -1.04
N ASP A 382 16.31 4.99 -0.12
CA ASP A 382 15.31 5.02 0.94
C ASP A 382 15.96 5.11 2.31
N ASN A 383 15.38 5.94 3.17
CA ASN A 383 15.70 6.06 4.58
C ASN A 383 14.64 6.90 5.30
N LEU A 384 13.63 6.24 5.89
CA LEU A 384 12.56 6.95 6.61
C LEU A 384 12.96 7.33 8.05
N ASN A 385 14.11 6.83 8.50
CA ASN A 385 14.73 7.13 9.78
C ASN A 385 15.84 8.18 9.66
N GLY A 386 15.99 8.79 8.48
CA GLY A 386 16.99 9.80 8.20
C GLY A 386 16.75 11.13 8.93
N TYR A 387 17.63 12.09 8.63
CA TYR A 387 17.59 13.42 9.23
C TYR A 387 16.26 14.11 8.93
N TYR A 388 15.76 14.85 9.91
CA TYR A 388 14.51 15.58 9.75
C TYR A 388 14.80 17.04 9.40
N TYR A 389 14.48 17.44 8.16
CA TYR A 389 14.56 18.83 7.72
C TYR A 389 13.26 19.57 8.03
N TYR A 390 13.39 20.78 8.58
CA TYR A 390 12.28 21.71 8.74
C TYR A 390 11.82 22.25 7.39
N LEU A 391 10.55 22.61 7.25
CA LEU A 391 9.99 23.10 5.99
C LEU A 391 10.74 24.29 5.38
N ARG A 392 11.27 25.19 6.22
CA ARG A 392 12.04 26.36 5.76
C ARG A 392 13.39 26.00 5.13
N GLU A 393 13.89 24.80 5.41
CA GLU A 393 15.11 24.25 4.81
C GLU A 393 14.81 23.53 3.49
N LEU A 394 13.53 23.40 3.16
CA LEU A 394 13.05 22.85 1.91
C LEU A 394 12.68 24.00 0.95
N GLU A 395 12.88 23.77 -0.34
CA GLU A 395 12.29 24.58 -1.39
C GLU A 395 10.77 24.65 -1.18
N GLU A 396 10.23 25.87 -1.21
CA GLU A 396 8.86 26.16 -0.86
C GLU A 396 7.88 25.30 -1.69
N GLY A 397 7.10 24.47 -1.01
CA GLY A 397 6.07 23.62 -1.62
C GLY A 397 6.56 22.38 -2.37
N THR A 398 7.86 22.03 -2.36
CA THR A 398 8.38 20.91 -3.16
C THR A 398 9.04 19.80 -2.34
N CYS A 399 9.29 20.03 -1.05
CA CYS A 399 10.06 19.14 -0.17
C CYS A 399 11.46 18.77 -0.67
N ARG A 400 11.97 19.55 -1.62
CA ARG A 400 13.33 19.43 -2.08
C ARG A 400 14.25 20.17 -1.13
N LEU A 401 15.43 19.63 -0.88
CA LEU A 401 16.44 20.27 -0.06
C LEU A 401 16.90 21.56 -0.74
N SER A 402 16.83 22.68 -0.02
CA SER A 402 17.33 23.97 -0.52
C SER A 402 18.86 23.96 -0.66
N ASP A 403 19.55 23.21 0.21
CA ASP A 403 20.98 22.93 0.11
C ASP A 403 21.23 21.44 -0.21
N LYS A 404 21.76 21.20 -1.41
CA LYS A 404 22.03 19.87 -1.97
C LYS A 404 23.37 19.28 -1.49
N THR A 405 24.10 19.98 -0.64
CA THR A 405 25.41 19.54 -0.15
C THR A 405 25.34 18.71 1.13
N ASN A 406 24.19 18.69 1.81
CA ASN A 406 24.06 18.30 3.22
C ASN A 406 23.44 16.91 3.51
N GLY A 407 23.34 16.02 2.52
CA GLY A 407 22.93 14.64 2.75
C GLY A 407 21.44 14.37 2.65
N THR A 408 21.01 13.20 3.15
CA THR A 408 19.65 12.68 2.93
C THR A 408 18.77 12.82 4.17
N GLY A 409 17.56 13.34 3.97
CA GLY A 409 16.56 13.44 5.02
C GLY A 409 15.69 12.19 5.14
N ILE A 410 14.39 12.39 5.38
CA ILE A 410 13.39 11.32 5.34
C ILE A 410 13.06 11.05 3.87
N VAL A 411 13.62 9.98 3.30
CA VAL A 411 13.57 9.73 1.86
C VAL A 411 12.93 8.39 1.51
N LEU A 412 12.14 8.39 0.43
CA LEU A 412 11.49 7.23 -0.15
C LEU A 412 11.41 7.45 -1.66
N TYR A 413 12.05 6.58 -2.42
CA TYR A 413 12.05 6.67 -3.87
C TYR A 413 10.66 6.36 -4.42
N ASN A 414 10.13 7.28 -5.22
CA ASN A 414 8.75 7.27 -5.73
C ASN A 414 8.65 7.16 -7.26
N GLY A 415 9.77 6.90 -7.96
CA GLY A 415 9.80 6.78 -9.43
C GLY A 415 10.30 8.04 -10.15
N GLU A 416 10.37 9.18 -9.46
CA GLU A 416 10.93 10.40 -10.05
C GLU A 416 12.46 10.27 -10.17
N THR A 417 13.00 10.50 -11.36
CA THR A 417 14.45 10.52 -11.61
C THR A 417 14.84 11.94 -12.00
N LEU A 418 15.66 12.61 -11.19
CA LEU A 418 16.12 13.97 -11.52
C LEU A 418 17.10 13.92 -12.69
N ALA A 419 16.86 14.76 -13.70
CA ALA A 419 17.52 14.70 -15.01
C ALA A 419 19.04 14.98 -15.00
N ASN A 420 19.66 15.36 -13.88
CA ASN A 420 21.01 15.93 -13.87
C ASN A 420 21.86 15.70 -12.59
N SER A 421 21.72 14.59 -11.85
CA SER A 421 22.66 14.33 -10.75
C SER A 421 23.50 13.08 -10.99
N ALA A 422 24.81 13.27 -11.04
CA ALA A 422 25.81 12.20 -10.92
C ALA A 422 25.82 11.54 -9.51
N GLN A 423 24.78 11.79 -8.70
CA GLN A 423 24.58 11.28 -7.35
C GLN A 423 23.10 10.87 -7.24
N ASN A 424 22.83 9.57 -7.24
CA ASN A 424 21.50 8.97 -7.35
C ASN A 424 20.68 9.06 -6.04
N TYR A 425 20.45 10.25 -5.49
CA TYR A 425 19.43 10.47 -4.45
C TYR A 425 18.48 11.59 -4.87
N ASN A 426 17.19 11.48 -4.54
CA ASN A 426 16.13 12.31 -5.12
C ASN A 426 16.05 13.74 -4.56
N GLU A 427 17.02 14.20 -3.76
CA GLU A 427 17.03 15.54 -3.11
C GLU A 427 15.73 15.90 -2.36
N ILE A 428 14.83 14.95 -2.12
CA ILE A 428 13.55 15.12 -1.44
C ILE A 428 13.71 14.68 0.01
N SER A 429 13.17 15.44 0.95
CA SER A 429 12.96 15.01 2.33
C SER A 429 11.51 15.24 2.72
N TYR A 430 10.77 14.16 3.00
CA TYR A 430 9.39 14.26 3.44
C TYR A 430 9.29 14.88 4.83
N THR A 431 8.24 15.66 5.05
CA THR A 431 8.01 16.37 6.31
C THR A 431 7.24 15.51 7.30
N ARG A 432 6.54 14.47 6.83
CA ARG A 432 5.86 13.48 7.67
C ARG A 432 5.94 12.12 7.02
N VAL A 433 6.11 11.07 7.81
CA VAL A 433 6.04 9.70 7.31
C VAL A 433 5.41 8.77 8.35
N ARG A 434 4.69 7.77 7.87
CA ARG A 434 4.07 6.73 8.69
C ARG A 434 4.27 5.38 8.04
N MET A 435 4.66 4.39 8.85
CA MET A 435 4.69 2.99 8.45
C MET A 435 3.76 2.21 9.36
N ALA A 436 2.86 1.43 8.76
CA ALA A 436 1.86 0.69 9.49
C ALA A 436 1.66 -0.71 8.90
N PHE A 437 1.39 -1.68 9.77
CA PHE A 437 0.97 -3.01 9.39
C PHE A 437 -0.56 -3.12 9.41
N HIS A 438 -1.07 -3.91 8.48
CA HIS A 438 -2.44 -4.40 8.51
C HIS A 438 -2.46 -5.87 8.09
N ARG A 439 -3.52 -6.59 8.46
CA ARG A 439 -3.64 -8.00 8.05
C ARG A 439 -3.66 -8.09 6.52
N THR A 440 -2.96 -9.07 5.96
CA THR A 440 -2.95 -9.29 4.51
C THR A 440 -4.37 -9.49 3.99
N GLY A 441 -4.70 -8.82 2.89
CA GLY A 441 -6.04 -8.81 2.29
C GLY A 441 -7.08 -7.93 3.00
N ALA A 442 -6.74 -7.25 4.09
CA ALA A 442 -7.64 -6.26 4.70
C ALA A 442 -7.71 -4.99 3.85
N ALA A 443 -8.93 -4.52 3.58
CA ALA A 443 -9.14 -3.19 3.01
C ALA A 443 -8.74 -2.15 4.06
N VAL A 444 -7.83 -1.25 3.69
CA VAL A 444 -7.33 -0.23 4.59
C VAL A 444 -7.19 1.11 3.88
N ALA A 445 -7.43 2.17 4.63
CA ALA A 445 -7.17 3.54 4.23
C ALA A 445 -6.50 4.26 5.39
N ASP A 446 -5.71 5.26 5.03
CA ASP A 446 -5.05 6.12 6.00
C ASP A 446 -6.03 7.09 6.67
N ASP A 447 -5.61 7.63 7.81
CA ASP A 447 -6.24 8.80 8.39
C ASP A 447 -6.13 9.97 7.40
N PRO A 448 -7.25 10.50 6.87
CA PRO A 448 -7.23 11.59 5.90
C PRO A 448 -6.57 12.85 6.46
N ASN A 449 -6.44 12.96 7.79
CA ASN A 449 -5.82 14.09 8.46
C ASN A 449 -4.32 13.92 8.73
N PHE A 450 -3.73 12.75 8.41
CA PHE A 450 -2.32 12.50 8.73
C PHE A 450 -1.40 13.55 8.10
N CYS A 451 -1.61 13.92 6.83
CA CYS A 451 -0.80 14.96 6.21
C CYS A 451 -1.26 16.38 6.56
N THR A 452 -2.53 16.58 6.93
CA THR A 452 -3.09 17.94 7.14
C THR A 452 -3.04 18.43 8.58
N SER A 453 -2.64 17.58 9.53
CA SER A 453 -2.35 18.02 10.89
C SER A 453 -1.18 19.04 10.87
N PRO A 454 -1.19 20.08 11.72
CA PRO A 454 -0.16 21.12 11.72
C PRO A 454 1.25 20.51 11.79
N TYR A 455 2.17 21.09 11.02
CA TYR A 455 3.58 20.73 10.96
C TYR A 455 4.45 21.83 11.58
N MET A 456 5.69 21.51 11.94
CA MET A 456 6.56 22.44 12.67
C MET A 456 7.06 23.56 11.75
N GLU A 457 6.51 24.76 11.93
CA GLU A 457 7.20 26.02 11.62
C GLU A 457 7.97 26.41 12.89
N ARG A 458 9.29 26.56 12.82
CA ARG A 458 10.06 26.93 14.02
C ARG A 458 9.67 28.36 14.42
N ASP A 459 9.06 28.53 15.59
CA ASP A 459 8.89 29.84 16.20
C ASP A 459 10.28 30.48 16.43
N ASP A 460 10.40 31.73 16.00
CA ASP A 460 11.57 32.57 16.20
C ASP A 460 11.91 32.69 17.70
N PHE A 461 13.13 32.31 18.08
CA PHE A 461 13.80 32.81 19.27
C PHE A 461 15.10 33.49 18.86
#